data_AF-A0A222FNT0-F1
#
_entry.id   AF-A0A222FNT0-F1
#
_cell.length_a   1.000
_cell.length_b   1.000
_cell.length_c   1.000
_cell.angle_alpha   90.00
_cell.angle_beta   90.00
_cell.angle_gamma   90.00
#
_symmetry.space_group_name_H-M   'P 1'
#
loop_
_entity.id
_entity.type
_entity.pdbx_description
1 polymer ?
#
loop_
_entity_poly.entity_id
_entity_poly.type
_entity_poly.pdbx_seq_one_letter_code
_entity_poly.pdbx_strand_id
1 'polypeptide(L)'
;MIEVHTEWLDASGYPLPAGLKGRGFTGRVTRQVANDGDVFDSGVKEFAIDPGRQLQKLDFDNNQAYHHYVQVNAEPEGEQNDFSTGDHTGVLRHRPSRYVPVKVPLYDEQSTEFERSRLAQDSSLDSRDITPHFNWVHRPELSFSVIDLTMQEINLQSENEDGTVERINLIDDTAPVINSADDLVELVFQLTTSQYQRITPLEAKREYIFSLGDFEVMFNVTPGDDGQQRIVFDNLEHLAELDVEDYLSLSLYLNHDAQNALWEWGFTTLDVDIDSDNDNGTDEPDRSLPEEAIETTDQHPSKRIRLNMGDINGNDIPDFAEFEYLNTKGEQVNKKFVPFVVEIPTHVPIAKGQLTFVYSGSDPLLVQEANDPAKEGKKIYTPAPGSQRLWKKNADKKRSPKGLQQGGDYLTPNTGFTLEELGYSDNKRVQTWYIEALQRSGFRGARVELVLEYDQ
;
A
#
# COMPACT_ATOMS: atom_id res chain seq x y z
N MET A 1 2.42 20.35 8.00
CA MET A 1 1.25 20.85 8.75
C MET A 1 0.86 19.77 9.74
N ILE A 2 0.61 20.13 11.01
CA ILE A 2 0.08 19.20 12.03
C ILE A 2 -1.38 19.57 12.31
N GLU A 3 -2.24 18.56 12.39
CA GLU A 3 -3.62 18.71 12.85
C GLU A 3 -3.72 18.23 14.30
N VAL A 4 -4.18 19.10 15.19
CA VAL A 4 -4.37 18.79 16.61
C VAL A 4 -5.86 18.75 16.90
N HIS A 5 -6.35 17.57 17.27
CA HIS A 5 -7.71 17.37 17.74
C HIS A 5 -7.72 17.39 19.27
N THR A 6 -8.59 18.21 19.86
CA THR A 6 -8.77 18.25 21.31
C THR A 6 -10.21 18.00 21.69
N GLU A 7 -10.39 17.28 22.80
CA GLU A 7 -11.70 17.00 23.38
C GLU A 7 -11.71 17.43 24.84
N TRP A 8 -12.52 18.44 25.16
CA TRP A 8 -12.80 18.86 26.53
C TRP A 8 -14.27 18.61 26.87
N LEU A 9 -14.50 17.44 27.44
CA LEU A 9 -15.82 16.88 27.74
C LEU A 9 -16.04 16.80 29.25
N ASP A 10 -17.29 16.71 29.67
CA ASP A 10 -17.65 16.39 31.05
C ASP A 10 -17.43 14.90 31.37
N ALA A 11 -17.66 14.52 32.63
CA ALA A 11 -17.50 13.15 33.10
C ALA A 11 -18.41 12.12 32.40
N SER A 12 -19.45 12.57 31.70
CA SER A 12 -20.40 11.74 30.95
C SER A 12 -20.08 11.72 29.44
N GLY A 13 -19.01 12.39 29.00
CA GLY A 13 -18.60 12.46 27.60
C GLY A 13 -19.35 13.50 26.77
N TYR A 14 -20.12 14.39 27.39
CA TYR A 14 -20.79 15.49 26.69
C TYR A 14 -19.89 16.74 26.64
N PRO A 15 -20.01 17.57 25.59
CA PRO A 15 -19.26 18.81 25.52
C PRO A 15 -19.65 19.75 26.66
N LEU A 16 -18.64 20.36 27.28
CA LEU A 16 -18.86 21.37 28.31
C LEU A 16 -19.58 22.62 27.74
N PRO A 17 -20.25 23.43 28.58
CA PRO A 17 -21.03 24.57 28.12
C PRO A 17 -20.21 25.58 27.32
N ALA A 18 -20.76 26.05 26.19
CA ALA A 18 -20.11 27.04 25.31
C ALA A 18 -19.77 28.37 26.00
N GLY A 19 -20.42 28.70 27.12
CA GLY A 19 -20.11 29.88 27.94
C GLY A 19 -18.73 29.85 28.61
N LEU A 20 -18.04 28.70 28.59
CA LEU A 20 -16.65 28.56 29.05
C LEU A 20 -15.61 28.83 27.94
N LYS A 21 -16.05 29.21 26.73
CA LYS A 21 -15.14 29.60 25.63
C LYS A 21 -14.20 30.72 26.08
N GLY A 22 -12.91 30.58 25.79
CA GLY A 22 -11.86 31.53 26.21
C GLY A 22 -11.54 31.47 27.70
N ARG A 23 -12.09 30.51 28.44
CA ARG A 23 -11.73 30.17 29.84
C ARG A 23 -11.24 28.73 29.97
N GLY A 24 -10.82 28.15 28.85
CA GLY A 24 -10.29 26.80 28.79
C GLY A 24 -8.80 26.76 29.08
N PHE A 25 -8.15 25.78 28.48
CA PHE A 25 -6.72 25.55 28.64
C PHE A 25 -5.95 26.07 27.44
N THR A 26 -4.65 26.29 27.61
CA THR A 26 -3.75 26.57 26.50
C THR A 26 -2.88 25.35 26.24
N GLY A 27 -2.92 24.85 25.01
CA GLY A 27 -1.97 23.86 24.51
C GLY A 27 -0.81 24.52 23.76
N ARG A 28 0.35 23.88 23.74
CA ARG A 28 1.46 24.21 22.84
C ARG A 28 2.08 22.96 22.25
N VAL A 29 2.61 23.05 21.03
CA VAL A 29 3.36 21.94 20.39
C VAL A 29 4.83 22.31 20.28
N THR A 30 5.61 22.14 21.35
CA THR A 30 7.02 22.56 21.38
C THR A 30 7.99 21.48 20.88
N ARG A 31 9.21 21.89 20.55
CA ARG A 31 10.33 21.02 20.20
C ARG A 31 11.47 21.16 21.20
N GLN A 32 12.26 20.12 21.33
CA GLN A 32 13.47 20.15 22.14
C GLN A 32 14.62 20.86 21.41
N VAL A 33 15.29 21.78 22.10
CA VAL A 33 16.38 22.62 21.59
C VAL A 33 17.64 22.61 22.47
N ALA A 34 17.63 21.86 23.57
CA ALA A 34 18.79 21.66 24.45
C ALA A 34 18.72 20.31 25.17
N ASN A 35 19.86 19.84 25.70
CA ASN A 35 19.94 18.61 26.50
C ASN A 35 19.72 18.85 28.00
N ASP A 36 19.92 20.09 28.46
CA ASP A 36 19.81 20.47 29.87
C ASP A 36 19.40 21.96 29.98
N GLY A 37 18.93 22.38 31.16
CA GLY A 37 18.41 23.73 31.39
C GLY A 37 17.02 23.93 30.77
N ASP A 38 16.83 25.03 30.03
CA ASP A 38 15.61 25.25 29.24
C ASP A 38 15.63 24.38 27.99
N VAL A 39 15.03 23.20 28.12
CA VAL A 39 15.06 22.13 27.11
C VAL A 39 14.18 22.44 25.90
N PHE A 40 13.11 23.23 26.07
CA PHE A 40 12.10 23.45 25.05
C PHE A 40 12.21 24.81 24.37
N ASP A 41 11.91 24.81 23.07
CA ASP A 41 11.80 26.05 22.30
C ASP A 41 10.68 26.93 22.87
N SER A 42 10.97 28.22 23.00
CA SER A 42 10.00 29.25 23.38
C SER A 42 9.28 29.85 22.18
N GLY A 43 9.81 29.67 20.96
CA GLY A 43 9.30 30.23 19.71
C GLY A 43 8.14 29.46 19.07
N VAL A 44 7.23 28.90 19.87
CA VAL A 44 6.30 27.86 19.42
C VAL A 44 4.85 28.36 19.41
N LYS A 45 4.04 27.79 18.50
CA LYS A 45 2.60 28.01 18.41
C LYS A 45 1.84 27.43 19.61
N GLU A 46 1.17 28.32 20.33
CA GLU A 46 0.13 28.00 21.30
C GLU A 46 -1.24 27.91 20.60
N PHE A 47 -2.19 27.23 21.24
CA PHE A 47 -3.57 27.13 20.77
C PHE A 47 -4.53 26.98 21.93
N ALA A 48 -5.70 27.61 21.84
CA ALA A 48 -6.78 27.41 22.78
C ALA A 48 -7.37 25.99 22.71
N ILE A 49 -7.63 25.43 23.89
CA ILE A 49 -8.42 24.23 24.12
C ILE A 49 -9.75 24.67 24.76
N ASP A 50 -10.71 24.96 23.88
CA ASP A 50 -12.06 25.37 24.25
C ASP A 50 -12.98 24.16 24.54
N PRO A 51 -14.11 24.36 25.26
CA PRO A 51 -15.11 23.33 25.51
C PRO A 51 -15.54 22.56 24.25
N GLY A 52 -15.73 21.25 24.41
CA GLY A 52 -16.18 20.37 23.33
C GLY A 52 -15.03 19.84 22.47
N ARG A 53 -15.29 19.65 21.17
CA ARG A 53 -14.33 19.10 20.21
C ARG A 53 -13.79 20.21 19.34
N GLN A 54 -12.47 20.36 19.28
CA GLN A 54 -11.80 21.38 18.49
C GLN A 54 -10.77 20.76 17.56
N LEU A 55 -10.57 21.38 16.40
CA LEU A 55 -9.52 21.07 15.43
C LEU A 55 -8.68 22.32 15.23
N GLN A 56 -7.38 22.20 15.50
CA GLN A 56 -6.40 23.27 15.28
C GLN A 56 -5.42 22.81 14.21
N LYS A 57 -5.16 23.66 13.21
CA LYS A 57 -4.14 23.41 12.20
C LYS A 57 -2.92 24.27 12.48
N LEU A 58 -1.78 23.63 12.69
CA LEU A 58 -0.54 24.29 13.05
C LEU A 58 0.48 24.06 11.93
N ASP A 59 0.96 25.15 11.31
CA ASP A 59 2.19 25.02 10.51
C ASP A 59 3.34 24.69 11.45
N PHE A 60 4.06 23.67 11.03
CA PHE A 60 5.07 22.99 11.79
C PHE A 60 6.24 22.78 10.84
N ASP A 61 7.40 23.31 11.22
CA ASP A 61 8.63 23.16 10.44
C ASP A 61 9.20 21.76 10.71
N ASN A 62 8.96 20.85 9.77
CA ASN A 62 9.40 19.46 9.82
C ASN A 62 10.71 19.23 9.05
N ASN A 63 11.42 20.28 8.63
CA ASN A 63 12.65 20.14 7.84
C ASN A 63 13.84 19.58 8.63
N GLN A 64 13.68 19.34 9.94
CA GLN A 64 14.73 18.82 10.81
C GLN A 64 14.15 17.80 11.77
N ALA A 65 14.91 16.73 12.00
CA ALA A 65 14.59 15.72 12.99
C ALA A 65 14.68 16.33 14.40
N TYR A 66 13.55 16.33 15.12
CA TYR A 66 13.44 16.86 16.47
C TYR A 66 12.48 16.01 17.31
N HIS A 67 12.68 16.06 18.63
CA HIS A 67 11.70 15.56 19.60
C HIS A 67 10.66 16.64 19.90
N HIS A 68 9.38 16.29 19.79
CA HIS A 68 8.25 17.17 19.96
C HIS A 68 7.38 16.77 21.14
N TYR A 69 6.74 17.77 21.73
CA TYR A 69 5.95 17.62 22.92
C TYR A 69 4.71 18.50 22.84
N VAL A 70 3.54 17.89 22.99
CA VAL A 70 2.28 18.61 23.19
C VAL A 70 2.06 18.75 24.68
N GLN A 71 2.05 19.99 25.15
CA GLN A 71 1.94 20.33 26.57
C GLN A 71 0.73 21.22 26.79
N VAL A 72 0.08 21.08 27.93
CA VAL A 72 -1.13 21.85 28.26
C VAL A 72 -0.96 22.54 29.60
N ASN A 73 -1.31 23.82 29.64
CA ASN A 73 -1.38 24.63 30.84
C ASN A 73 -2.83 24.93 31.20
N ALA A 74 -3.11 25.11 32.48
CA ALA A 74 -4.42 25.39 33.03
C ALA A 74 -4.94 26.82 32.70
N GLU A 75 -4.08 27.68 32.16
CA GLU A 75 -4.37 29.09 31.88
C GLU A 75 -4.97 29.28 30.47
N PRO A 76 -5.93 30.22 30.27
CA PRO A 76 -6.52 30.51 28.96
C PRO A 76 -5.58 31.30 28.01
N GLU A 77 -5.83 31.23 26.70
CA GLU A 77 -5.01 31.79 25.59
C GLU A 77 -4.79 33.33 25.61
N GLY A 78 -5.30 34.05 26.61
CA GLY A 78 -5.12 35.50 26.78
C GLY A 78 -4.49 35.91 28.11
N GLU A 79 -4.20 34.95 28.99
CA GLU A 79 -3.53 35.18 30.26
C GLU A 79 -2.01 34.91 30.13
N GLN A 80 -1.23 35.27 31.16
CA GLN A 80 0.21 35.02 31.12
C GLN A 80 0.46 33.51 31.27
N ASN A 81 0.51 32.81 30.14
CA ASN A 81 0.81 31.39 30.07
C ASN A 81 2.25 31.12 30.52
N ASP A 82 2.40 30.29 31.54
CA ASP A 82 3.69 29.91 32.10
C ASP A 82 3.96 28.42 31.87
N PHE A 83 4.77 28.14 30.86
CA PHE A 83 5.30 26.81 30.57
C PHE A 83 6.77 26.65 31.00
N SER A 84 7.21 27.42 32.00
CA SER A 84 8.54 27.27 32.59
C SER A 84 8.74 25.86 33.14
N THR A 85 9.99 25.43 33.18
CA THR A 85 10.41 24.11 33.67
C THR A 85 11.33 24.27 34.88
N GLY A 86 11.62 23.18 35.58
CA GLY A 86 12.67 23.15 36.63
C GLY A 86 12.19 23.06 38.07
N ASP A 87 10.88 23.13 38.34
CA ASP A 87 10.35 22.93 39.71
C ASP A 87 10.25 21.44 40.11
N HIS A 88 10.38 20.54 39.14
CA HIS A 88 10.24 19.11 39.33
C HIS A 88 11.60 18.39 39.48
N THR A 89 11.58 17.17 40.03
CA THR A 89 12.78 16.33 40.19
C THR A 89 12.58 14.96 39.52
N GLY A 90 13.67 14.20 39.39
CA GLY A 90 13.65 12.86 38.81
C GLY A 90 13.16 12.86 37.36
N VAL A 91 12.27 11.92 37.03
CA VAL A 91 11.73 11.78 35.68
C VAL A 91 10.99 13.04 35.21
N LEU A 92 10.41 13.83 36.12
CA LEU A 92 9.60 15.01 35.75
C LEU A 92 10.43 16.29 35.55
N ARG A 93 11.75 16.27 35.79
CA ARG A 93 12.58 17.49 35.91
C ARG A 93 12.49 18.48 34.74
N HIS A 94 12.34 17.99 33.51
CA HIS A 94 12.29 18.83 32.30
C HIS A 94 10.87 19.21 31.88
N ARG A 95 9.84 18.76 32.58
CA ARG A 95 8.45 19.01 32.20
C ARG A 95 7.98 20.35 32.76
N PRO A 96 6.95 20.98 32.17
CA PRO A 96 6.43 22.25 32.67
C PRO A 96 6.08 22.14 34.15
N SER A 97 6.47 23.14 34.95
CA SER A 97 6.20 23.19 36.39
C SER A 97 4.71 23.16 36.71
N ARG A 98 3.90 23.70 35.79
CA ARG A 98 2.44 23.68 35.82
C ARG A 98 1.95 23.05 34.53
N TYR A 99 1.33 21.88 34.66
CA TYR A 99 0.75 21.16 33.53
C TYR A 99 -0.64 20.65 33.88
N VAL A 100 -1.49 20.55 32.85
CA VAL A 100 -2.75 19.82 32.90
C VAL A 100 -2.49 18.42 32.34
N PRO A 101 -2.73 17.34 33.10
CA PRO A 101 -2.59 15.99 32.57
C PRO A 101 -3.55 15.76 31.39
N VAL A 102 -3.03 15.24 30.29
CA VAL A 102 -3.78 14.88 29.09
C VAL A 102 -3.82 13.37 28.91
N LYS A 103 -4.90 12.84 28.32
CA LYS A 103 -4.97 11.43 27.95
C LYS A 103 -4.11 11.19 26.71
N VAL A 104 -3.16 10.27 26.83
CA VAL A 104 -2.25 9.84 25.76
C VAL A 104 -2.52 8.38 25.43
N PRO A 105 -2.64 8.03 24.14
CA PRO A 105 -2.78 6.64 23.73
C PRO A 105 -1.44 5.91 23.88
N LEU A 106 -1.47 4.72 24.45
CA LEU A 106 -0.37 3.76 24.43
C LEU A 106 -0.84 2.52 23.69
N TYR A 107 -0.12 2.11 22.65
CA TYR A 107 -0.50 0.96 21.84
C TYR A 107 -0.53 -0.32 22.69
N ASP A 108 -1.63 -1.07 22.58
CA ASP A 108 -1.81 -2.37 23.23
C ASP A 108 -1.65 -3.47 22.18
N GLU A 109 -0.39 -3.82 21.96
CA GLU A 109 0.02 -4.82 20.99
C GLU A 109 -0.59 -6.19 21.28
N GLN A 110 -0.55 -6.63 22.55
CA GLN A 110 -1.08 -7.93 22.94
C GLN A 110 -2.58 -8.06 22.62
N SER A 111 -3.37 -7.04 22.93
CA SER A 111 -4.80 -7.05 22.66
C SER A 111 -5.10 -6.97 21.16
N THR A 112 -4.32 -6.17 20.43
CA THR A 112 -4.49 -6.01 18.97
C THR A 112 -4.15 -7.31 18.24
N GLU A 113 -3.04 -7.96 18.59
CA GLU A 113 -2.61 -9.23 17.97
C GLU A 113 -3.49 -10.41 18.37
N PHE A 114 -4.06 -10.39 19.57
CA PHE A 114 -5.07 -11.38 19.96
C PHE A 114 -6.32 -11.28 19.08
N GLU A 115 -6.80 -10.06 18.82
CA GLU A 115 -7.95 -9.83 17.93
C GLU A 115 -7.60 -10.22 16.48
N ARG A 116 -6.37 -9.93 16.02
CA ARG A 116 -5.85 -10.37 14.71
C ARG A 116 -5.88 -11.87 14.57
N SER A 117 -5.31 -12.58 15.52
CA SER A 117 -5.28 -14.04 15.55
C SER A 117 -6.68 -14.63 15.56
N ARG A 118 -7.64 -14.00 16.27
CA ARG A 118 -9.03 -14.45 16.32
C ARG A 118 -9.73 -14.26 14.98
N LEU A 119 -9.48 -13.16 14.28
CA LEU A 119 -10.09 -12.84 12.98
C LEU A 119 -9.50 -13.67 11.85
N ALA A 120 -8.19 -13.95 11.86
CA ALA A 120 -7.55 -14.82 10.88
C ALA A 120 -8.14 -16.26 10.87
N GLN A 121 -8.74 -16.71 12.00
CA GLN A 121 -9.46 -17.99 12.08
C GLN A 121 -10.88 -17.94 11.48
N ASP A 122 -11.42 -16.74 11.23
CA ASP A 122 -12.72 -16.53 10.62
C ASP A 122 -12.52 -16.03 9.18
N SER A 123 -12.61 -16.96 8.22
CA SER A 123 -12.31 -16.77 6.78
C SER A 123 -13.16 -15.70 6.07
N SER A 124 -14.05 -15.01 6.80
CA SER A 124 -14.99 -14.03 6.28
C SER A 124 -14.54 -12.57 6.46
N LEU A 125 -13.44 -12.32 7.16
CA LEU A 125 -12.94 -10.97 7.44
C LEU A 125 -11.46 -10.85 7.09
N ASP A 126 -11.11 -9.76 6.42
CA ASP A 126 -9.73 -9.42 6.08
C ASP A 126 -8.99 -8.96 7.34
N SER A 127 -7.82 -9.55 7.62
CA SER A 127 -6.97 -9.20 8.77
C SER A 127 -6.47 -7.74 8.72
N ARG A 128 -6.60 -7.07 7.58
CA ARG A 128 -6.24 -5.66 7.38
C ARG A 128 -7.26 -4.67 7.97
N ASP A 129 -8.48 -5.10 8.31
CA ASP A 129 -9.55 -4.23 8.84
C ASP A 129 -9.54 -4.11 10.39
N ILE A 130 -8.46 -4.53 11.05
CA ILE A 130 -8.39 -4.55 12.51
C ILE A 130 -8.23 -3.14 13.06
N THR A 131 -9.12 -2.78 13.98
CA THR A 131 -8.97 -1.53 14.72
C THR A 131 -7.94 -1.72 15.84
N PRO A 132 -6.82 -0.97 15.84
CA PRO A 132 -5.81 -1.09 16.88
C PRO A 132 -6.35 -0.72 18.27
N HIS A 133 -5.91 -1.46 19.28
CA HIS A 133 -6.27 -1.23 20.67
C HIS A 133 -5.27 -0.30 21.36
N PHE A 134 -5.79 0.61 22.18
CA PHE A 134 -4.97 1.57 22.93
C PHE A 134 -5.40 1.68 24.39
N ASN A 135 -4.40 1.75 25.28
CA ASN A 135 -4.56 2.11 26.67
C ASN A 135 -4.39 3.62 26.85
N TRP A 136 -5.46 4.30 27.26
CA TRP A 136 -5.44 5.75 27.45
C TRP A 136 -5.02 6.12 28.88
N VAL A 137 -3.84 6.73 29.02
CA VAL A 137 -3.27 7.10 30.32
C VAL A 137 -3.09 8.61 30.44
N HIS A 138 -3.24 9.14 31.66
CA HIS A 138 -2.98 10.56 31.91
C HIS A 138 -1.47 10.82 32.00
N ARG A 139 -0.96 11.71 31.16
CA ARG A 139 0.45 12.12 31.11
C ARG A 139 0.57 13.65 31.16
N PRO A 140 1.71 14.20 31.61
CA PRO A 140 1.96 15.65 31.58
C PRO A 140 2.05 16.19 30.15
N GLU A 141 2.40 15.32 29.19
CA GLU A 141 2.57 15.66 27.79
C GLU A 141 2.35 14.44 26.89
N LEU A 142 2.00 14.70 25.62
CA LEU A 142 2.17 13.74 24.52
C LEU A 142 3.52 14.02 23.86
N SER A 143 4.32 12.99 23.60
CA SER A 143 5.62 13.15 22.92
C SER A 143 5.69 12.33 21.65
N PHE A 144 6.25 12.91 20.59
CA PHE A 144 6.55 12.22 19.33
C PHE A 144 7.87 12.73 18.76
N SER A 145 8.49 11.99 17.86
CA SER A 145 9.75 12.41 17.23
C SER A 145 9.57 12.40 15.72
N VAL A 146 10.18 13.39 15.06
CA VAL A 146 10.35 13.34 13.61
C VAL A 146 11.72 12.74 13.36
N ILE A 147 11.74 11.72 12.52
CA ILE A 147 12.93 11.04 12.04
C ILE A 147 12.92 11.08 10.52
N ASP A 148 14.09 10.91 9.93
CA ASP A 148 14.24 10.76 8.49
C ASP A 148 15.10 9.53 8.21
N LEU A 149 14.59 8.65 7.36
CA LEU A 149 15.26 7.41 6.96
C LEU A 149 15.67 7.54 5.50
N THR A 150 16.96 7.41 5.25
CA THR A 150 17.48 7.25 3.88
C THR A 150 18.03 5.84 3.75
N MET A 151 17.30 4.98 3.04
CA MET A 151 17.80 3.66 2.65
C MET A 151 18.83 3.81 1.53
N GLN A 152 20.04 3.26 1.72
CA GLN A 152 21.14 3.36 0.75
C GLN A 152 21.22 2.08 -0.10
N GLU A 153 21.20 0.92 0.55
CA GLU A 153 21.27 -0.39 -0.11
C GLU A 153 20.45 -1.42 0.66
N ILE A 154 19.83 -2.34 -0.08
CA ILE A 154 19.25 -3.58 0.45
C ILE A 154 19.99 -4.71 -0.27
N ASN A 155 21.04 -5.23 0.35
CA ASN A 155 21.93 -6.20 -0.29
C ASN A 155 21.50 -7.63 0.03
N LEU A 156 20.98 -8.34 -0.96
CA LEU A 156 20.84 -9.79 -0.91
C LEU A 156 22.21 -10.43 -1.18
N GLN A 157 22.60 -11.40 -0.36
CA GLN A 157 23.84 -12.15 -0.54
C GLN A 157 23.58 -13.65 -0.59
N SER A 158 24.22 -14.31 -1.55
CA SER A 158 24.26 -15.77 -1.64
C SER A 158 25.69 -16.25 -1.93
N GLU A 159 26.13 -17.29 -1.24
CA GLU A 159 27.40 -17.97 -1.44
C GLU A 159 27.19 -19.16 -2.39
N ASN A 160 27.89 -19.11 -3.53
CA ASN A 160 27.91 -20.20 -4.49
C ASN A 160 28.69 -21.41 -3.96
N GLU A 161 28.48 -22.59 -4.56
CA GLU A 161 29.19 -23.83 -4.20
C GLU A 161 30.74 -23.73 -4.26
N ASP A 162 31.28 -22.75 -4.99
CA ASP A 162 32.71 -22.48 -5.12
C ASP A 162 33.27 -21.50 -4.07
N GLY A 163 32.42 -21.03 -3.15
CA GLY A 163 32.73 -20.06 -2.09
C GLY A 163 32.76 -18.61 -2.57
N THR A 164 32.25 -18.32 -3.77
CA THR A 164 32.08 -16.94 -4.24
C THR A 164 30.77 -16.36 -3.71
N VAL A 165 30.80 -15.13 -3.18
CA VAL A 165 29.60 -14.43 -2.71
C VAL A 165 29.08 -13.53 -3.82
N GLU A 166 27.85 -13.80 -4.27
CA GLU A 166 27.09 -12.90 -5.12
C GLU A 166 26.34 -11.89 -4.25
N ARG A 167 26.29 -10.63 -4.72
CA ARG A 167 25.59 -9.54 -4.06
C ARG A 167 24.70 -8.81 -5.06
N ILE A 168 23.43 -8.64 -4.70
CA ILE A 168 22.43 -7.92 -5.50
C ILE A 168 21.83 -6.81 -4.63
N ASN A 169 21.82 -5.56 -5.13
CA ASN A 169 21.12 -4.47 -4.46
C ASN A 169 19.66 -4.42 -4.91
N LEU A 170 18.74 -4.80 -4.03
CA LEU A 170 17.32 -4.93 -4.31
C LEU A 170 16.60 -3.58 -4.51
N ILE A 171 17.19 -2.46 -4.08
CA ILE A 171 16.60 -1.13 -4.33
C ILE A 171 16.64 -0.76 -5.81
N ASP A 172 17.73 -1.15 -6.49
CA ASP A 172 17.96 -0.86 -7.91
C ASP A 172 17.43 -2.00 -8.81
N ASP A 173 16.93 -3.08 -8.21
CA ASP A 173 16.41 -4.22 -8.95
C ASP A 173 14.99 -3.94 -9.45
N THR A 174 14.77 -4.22 -10.74
CA THR A 174 13.46 -4.12 -11.37
C THR A 174 12.50 -5.24 -10.95
N ALA A 175 13.03 -6.32 -10.36
CA ALA A 175 12.26 -7.45 -9.85
C ALA A 175 12.85 -7.98 -8.53
N PRO A 176 12.74 -7.21 -7.43
CA PRO A 176 13.37 -7.57 -6.17
C PRO A 176 12.67 -8.80 -5.55
N VAL A 177 13.39 -9.91 -5.46
CA VAL A 177 12.94 -11.18 -4.87
C VAL A 177 13.93 -11.62 -3.80
N ILE A 178 13.41 -12.16 -2.70
CA ILE A 178 14.19 -12.81 -1.64
C ILE A 178 13.64 -14.23 -1.48
N ASN A 179 14.51 -15.23 -1.48
CA ASN A 179 14.17 -16.62 -1.25
C ASN A 179 14.68 -17.09 0.12
N SER A 180 14.07 -18.13 0.66
CA SER A 180 14.55 -18.79 1.90
C SER A 180 15.89 -19.51 1.73
N ALA A 181 16.38 -19.66 0.49
CA ALA A 181 17.65 -20.29 0.17
C ALA A 181 18.82 -19.28 0.06
N ASP A 182 18.52 -17.98 0.10
CA ASP A 182 19.54 -16.95 0.18
C ASP A 182 20.17 -16.94 1.59
N ASP A 183 21.42 -16.47 1.71
CA ASP A 183 22.14 -16.56 2.99
C ASP A 183 21.78 -15.42 3.94
N LEU A 184 21.79 -14.19 3.44
CA LEU A 184 21.46 -13.02 4.24
C LEU A 184 20.97 -11.82 3.43
N VAL A 185 20.25 -10.94 4.12
CA VAL A 185 19.92 -9.59 3.66
C VAL A 185 20.63 -8.58 4.55
N GLU A 186 21.48 -7.73 3.97
CA GLU A 186 22.11 -6.60 4.65
C GLU A 186 21.44 -5.29 4.24
N LEU A 187 20.88 -4.58 5.21
CA LEU A 187 20.40 -3.22 5.04
C LEU A 187 21.54 -2.24 5.30
N VAL A 188 21.72 -1.27 4.41
CA VAL A 188 22.60 -0.12 4.59
C VAL A 188 21.74 1.14 4.55
N PHE A 189 21.74 1.91 5.63
CA PHE A 189 20.84 3.05 5.75
C PHE A 189 21.45 4.18 6.59
N GLN A 190 20.78 5.32 6.57
CA GLN A 190 21.04 6.44 7.47
C GLN A 190 19.73 6.86 8.12
N LEU A 191 19.67 6.72 9.44
CA LEU A 191 18.55 7.19 10.25
C LEU A 191 18.94 8.51 10.93
N THR A 192 18.40 9.62 10.42
CA THR A 192 18.58 10.95 10.99
C THR A 192 17.57 11.17 12.11
N THR A 193 18.09 11.45 13.30
CA THR A 193 17.29 11.72 14.50
C THR A 193 17.67 13.08 15.09
N SER A 194 16.95 13.49 16.13
CA SER A 194 17.25 14.71 16.88
C SER A 194 18.69 14.73 17.40
N GLN A 195 19.39 15.85 17.17
CA GLN A 195 20.71 16.10 17.78
C GLN A 195 20.65 16.24 19.31
N TYR A 196 19.46 16.46 19.86
CA TYR A 196 19.21 16.54 21.29
C TYR A 196 18.68 15.22 21.82
N GLN A 197 19.17 14.79 22.98
CA GLN A 197 18.72 13.60 23.67
C GLN A 197 17.31 13.81 24.22
N ARG A 198 16.37 12.93 23.86
CA ARG A 198 15.01 12.95 24.41
C ARG A 198 15.02 13.10 25.93
N ILE A 199 14.07 13.88 26.45
CA ILE A 199 13.83 13.95 27.90
C ILE A 199 13.50 12.55 28.43
N THR A 200 13.72 12.33 29.73
CA THR A 200 13.46 11.05 30.38
C THR A 200 12.03 10.56 30.07
N PRO A 201 11.89 9.41 29.37
CA PRO A 201 10.60 8.85 29.02
C PRO A 201 9.79 8.46 30.26
N LEU A 202 8.46 8.47 30.14
CA LEU A 202 7.55 7.96 31.18
C LEU A 202 7.12 6.50 30.93
N GLU A 203 7.70 5.89 29.91
CA GLU A 203 7.46 4.54 29.42
C GLU A 203 8.78 3.76 29.42
N ALA A 204 8.74 2.51 28.94
CA ALA A 204 9.93 1.71 28.73
C ALA A 204 10.89 2.36 27.72
N LYS A 205 12.12 1.84 27.64
CA LYS A 205 13.10 2.30 26.66
C LYS A 205 12.53 2.09 25.25
N ARG A 206 12.63 3.13 24.40
CA ARG A 206 12.29 3.05 22.98
C ARG A 206 13.48 2.55 22.17
N GLU A 207 13.26 1.54 21.35
CA GLU A 207 14.24 0.91 20.48
C GLU A 207 13.61 0.75 19.09
N TYR A 208 14.42 0.93 18.06
CA TYR A 208 13.97 0.77 16.67
C TYR A 208 14.05 -0.69 16.30
N ILE A 209 13.10 -1.14 15.50
CA ILE A 209 13.00 -2.51 15.00
C ILE A 209 12.88 -2.43 13.49
N PHE A 210 13.77 -3.12 12.78
CA PHE A 210 13.50 -3.53 11.42
C PHE A 210 12.88 -4.94 11.45
N SER A 211 11.80 -5.14 10.71
CA SER A 211 11.18 -6.46 10.48
C SER A 211 11.30 -6.81 9.02
N LEU A 212 11.63 -8.07 8.72
CA LEU A 212 11.60 -8.68 7.39
C LEU A 212 10.67 -9.90 7.45
N GLY A 213 9.43 -9.73 7.00
CA GLY A 213 8.35 -10.66 7.34
C GLY A 213 8.24 -10.80 8.86
N ASP A 214 8.23 -12.04 9.35
CA ASP A 214 8.10 -12.34 10.78
C ASP A 214 9.39 -12.24 11.60
N PHE A 215 10.52 -11.91 10.97
CA PHE A 215 11.79 -11.80 11.66
C PHE A 215 12.14 -10.36 12.00
N GLU A 216 12.37 -10.09 13.29
CA GLU A 216 12.67 -8.75 13.81
C GLU A 216 14.13 -8.61 14.27
N VAL A 217 14.76 -7.49 13.90
CA VAL A 217 16.05 -7.07 14.43
C VAL A 217 15.92 -5.72 15.11
N MET A 218 16.18 -5.71 16.42
CA MET A 218 16.17 -4.51 17.24
C MET A 218 17.53 -3.82 17.25
N PHE A 219 17.56 -2.50 17.15
CA PHE A 219 18.80 -1.73 17.11
C PHE A 219 18.71 -0.37 17.81
N ASN A 220 19.89 0.17 18.12
CA ASN A 220 20.06 1.54 18.61
C ASN A 220 20.76 2.36 17.53
N VAL A 221 20.38 3.64 17.42
CA VAL A 221 20.89 4.56 16.39
C VAL A 221 22.35 4.89 16.66
N THR A 222 23.26 4.10 16.08
CA THR A 222 24.72 4.29 16.19
C THR A 222 25.31 4.27 14.78
N PRO A 223 25.83 5.40 14.27
CA PRO A 223 26.49 5.40 12.97
C PRO A 223 27.70 4.47 12.97
N GLY A 224 27.94 3.76 11.87
CA GLY A 224 29.20 3.08 11.61
C GLY A 224 30.33 4.06 11.30
N ASP A 225 31.55 3.53 11.11
CA ASP A 225 32.75 4.33 10.84
C ASP A 225 32.65 5.21 9.58
N ASP A 226 31.82 4.80 8.62
CA ASP A 226 31.51 5.51 7.37
C ASP A 226 30.28 6.43 7.48
N GLY A 227 29.68 6.54 8.66
CA GLY A 227 28.47 7.32 8.92
C GLY A 227 27.17 6.58 8.56
N GLN A 228 27.25 5.37 8.02
CA GLN A 228 26.09 4.54 7.67
C GLN A 228 25.81 3.49 8.74
N GLN A 229 24.55 3.07 8.84
CA GLN A 229 24.10 2.02 9.74
C GLN A 229 23.86 0.74 8.94
N ARG A 230 24.09 -0.40 9.60
CA ARG A 230 23.95 -1.72 9.01
C ARG A 230 23.14 -2.63 9.89
N ILE A 231 22.22 -3.36 9.28
CA ILE A 231 21.44 -4.43 9.90
C ILE A 231 21.53 -5.64 9.00
N VAL A 232 21.71 -6.82 9.60
CA VAL A 232 21.83 -8.08 8.88
C VAL A 232 20.71 -9.00 9.34
N PHE A 233 20.00 -9.55 8.36
CA PHE A 233 19.06 -10.66 8.51
C PHE A 233 19.79 -11.90 8.00
N ASP A 234 20.31 -12.73 8.89
CA ASP A 234 21.11 -13.93 8.59
C ASP A 234 20.32 -15.24 8.76
N ASN A 235 19.04 -15.14 9.10
CA ASN A 235 18.11 -16.25 9.14
C ASN A 235 16.94 -15.95 8.22
N LEU A 236 16.96 -16.53 7.02
CA LEU A 236 15.89 -16.40 6.02
C LEU A 236 15.05 -17.68 5.92
N GLU A 237 15.31 -18.69 6.76
CA GLU A 237 14.57 -19.97 6.72
C GLU A 237 13.08 -19.77 7.03
N HIS A 238 12.72 -18.76 7.83
CA HIS A 238 11.32 -18.43 8.14
C HIS A 238 10.52 -17.99 6.92
N LEU A 239 11.18 -17.51 5.85
CA LEU A 239 10.49 -17.15 4.62
C LEU A 239 9.84 -18.36 3.93
N ALA A 240 10.29 -19.58 4.21
CA ALA A 240 9.65 -20.79 3.72
C ALA A 240 8.31 -21.11 4.42
N GLU A 241 8.02 -20.44 5.54
CA GLU A 241 6.75 -20.55 6.26
C GLU A 241 5.71 -19.54 5.78
N LEU A 242 6.12 -18.57 4.95
CA LEU A 242 5.21 -17.59 4.34
C LEU A 242 4.44 -18.23 3.19
N ASP A 243 3.13 -17.99 3.14
CA ASP A 243 2.31 -18.30 1.97
C ASP A 243 2.53 -17.20 0.89
N VAL A 244 2.26 -17.46 -0.39
CA VAL A 244 2.40 -16.44 -1.47
C VAL A 244 1.41 -15.28 -1.30
N GLU A 245 0.34 -15.47 -0.53
CA GLU A 245 -0.56 -14.38 -0.12
C GLU A 245 0.06 -13.50 0.98
N ASP A 246 1.10 -13.98 1.68
CA ASP A 246 1.82 -13.22 2.68
C ASP A 246 2.80 -12.29 1.97
N TYR A 247 2.40 -11.02 1.87
CA TYR A 247 3.24 -9.97 1.35
C TYR A 247 4.54 -9.87 2.17
N LEU A 248 5.66 -10.32 1.59
CA LEU A 248 6.96 -10.06 2.18
C LEU A 248 7.21 -8.55 2.18
N SER A 249 7.31 -7.97 3.37
CA SER A 249 7.70 -6.58 3.54
C SER A 249 8.88 -6.43 4.48
N LEU A 250 9.64 -5.37 4.25
CA LEU A 250 10.65 -4.86 5.16
C LEU A 250 10.11 -3.58 5.79
N SER A 251 9.97 -3.56 7.12
CA SER A 251 9.34 -2.47 7.86
C SER A 251 10.24 -1.91 8.95
N LEU A 252 10.11 -0.61 9.25
CA LEU A 252 10.76 0.05 10.39
C LEU A 252 9.69 0.59 11.35
N TYR A 253 9.77 0.26 12.63
CA TYR A 253 8.92 0.83 13.68
C TYR A 253 9.66 0.95 15.02
N LEU A 254 8.96 1.50 16.01
CA LEU A 254 9.42 1.55 17.39
C LEU A 254 8.76 0.44 18.20
N ASN A 255 9.52 -0.15 19.12
CA ASN A 255 8.93 -1.04 20.12
C ASN A 255 7.80 -0.33 20.89
N HIS A 256 6.74 -1.06 21.22
CA HIS A 256 5.52 -0.53 21.85
C HIS A 256 4.73 0.50 21.01
N ASP A 257 5.02 0.61 19.71
CA ASP A 257 4.27 1.42 18.74
C ASP A 257 4.29 0.78 17.35
N ALA A 258 4.25 -0.57 17.28
CA ALA A 258 4.36 -1.32 16.02
C ALA A 258 3.25 -0.98 15.01
N GLN A 259 2.08 -0.53 15.49
CA GLN A 259 1.00 -0.02 14.62
C GLN A 259 1.41 1.23 13.81
N ASN A 260 2.44 1.96 14.24
CA ASN A 260 2.96 3.12 13.57
C ASN A 260 4.22 2.74 12.78
N ALA A 261 4.02 2.06 11.64
CA ALA A 261 5.08 1.79 10.68
C ALA A 261 5.67 3.12 10.16
N LEU A 262 6.96 3.34 10.43
CA LEU A 262 7.69 4.55 10.06
C LEU A 262 8.15 4.51 8.60
N TRP A 263 8.36 3.30 8.09
CA TRP A 263 8.71 3.01 6.71
C TRP A 263 8.38 1.54 6.42
N GLU A 264 7.96 1.25 5.19
CA GLU A 264 7.69 -0.10 4.71
C GLU A 264 8.13 -0.21 3.24
N TRP A 265 8.70 -1.35 2.89
CA TRP A 265 9.08 -1.74 1.53
C TRP A 265 8.56 -3.13 1.23
N GLY A 266 7.68 -3.25 0.24
CA GLY A 266 7.19 -4.55 -0.23
C GLY A 266 8.07 -5.10 -1.36
N PHE A 267 8.47 -6.37 -1.25
CA PHE A 267 9.16 -7.11 -2.31
C PHE A 267 8.11 -7.66 -3.29
N THR A 268 7.39 -6.76 -3.97
CA THR A 268 6.36 -7.13 -4.94
C THR A 268 6.77 -6.70 -6.33
N THR A 269 6.65 -7.59 -7.30
CA THR A 269 6.71 -7.25 -8.72
C THR A 269 5.31 -7.03 -9.27
N LEU A 270 5.21 -6.43 -10.45
CA LEU A 270 3.94 -6.42 -11.18
C LEU A 270 3.42 -7.86 -11.28
N ASP A 271 2.22 -8.07 -10.74
CA ASP A 271 1.62 -9.40 -10.63
C ASP A 271 0.41 -9.53 -11.57
N VAL A 272 0.26 -10.69 -12.19
CA VAL A 272 -0.73 -10.95 -13.24
C VAL A 272 -1.31 -12.36 -13.11
N ASP A 273 -2.43 -12.48 -12.41
CA ASP A 273 -3.08 -13.77 -12.23
C ASP A 273 -4.04 -14.11 -13.38
N ILE A 274 -4.03 -15.38 -13.80
CA ILE A 274 -5.06 -15.96 -14.66
C ILE A 274 -5.37 -17.39 -14.20
N ASP A 275 -6.55 -17.92 -14.58
CA ASP A 275 -6.92 -19.34 -14.39
C ASP A 275 -6.04 -20.24 -15.29
N SER A 276 -4.79 -20.35 -14.90
CA SER A 276 -3.66 -21.12 -15.38
C SER A 276 -3.88 -22.63 -15.23
N ASP A 277 -4.60 -23.12 -14.22
CA ASP A 277 -4.92 -24.54 -14.07
C ASP A 277 -6.13 -25.00 -14.92
N ASN A 278 -6.93 -24.03 -15.40
CA ASN A 278 -8.13 -24.17 -16.24
C ASN A 278 -9.33 -24.79 -15.52
N ASP A 279 -9.50 -24.55 -14.23
CA ASP A 279 -10.59 -25.09 -13.42
C ASP A 279 -11.74 -24.09 -13.13
N ASN A 280 -11.49 -22.78 -13.21
CA ASN A 280 -12.49 -21.72 -12.94
C ASN A 280 -13.29 -21.30 -14.20
N GLY A 281 -12.81 -21.64 -15.39
CA GLY A 281 -13.48 -21.39 -16.65
C GLY A 281 -13.53 -19.92 -17.06
N THR A 282 -14.56 -19.17 -16.65
CA THR A 282 -14.71 -17.72 -16.93
C THR A 282 -15.00 -16.90 -15.68
N ASP A 283 -14.87 -17.51 -14.51
CA ASP A 283 -14.86 -16.81 -13.23
C ASP A 283 -13.43 -16.34 -12.93
N GLU A 284 -13.25 -15.50 -11.89
CA GLU A 284 -11.94 -14.97 -11.51
C GLU A 284 -11.00 -16.10 -11.04
N PRO A 285 -9.68 -15.97 -11.27
CA PRO A 285 -8.72 -16.96 -10.77
C PRO A 285 -8.71 -16.99 -9.24
N ASP A 286 -8.34 -18.15 -8.69
CA ASP A 286 -8.27 -18.34 -7.23
C ASP A 286 -7.09 -17.61 -6.58
N ARG A 287 -6.07 -17.20 -7.35
CA ARG A 287 -4.86 -16.49 -6.89
C ARG A 287 -4.12 -17.23 -5.75
N SER A 288 -4.07 -18.56 -5.85
CA SER A 288 -3.58 -19.46 -4.81
C SER A 288 -2.20 -20.05 -5.15
N LEU A 289 -1.45 -20.55 -4.17
CA LEU A 289 -0.12 -21.16 -4.41
C LEU A 289 -0.09 -22.20 -5.54
N PRO A 290 -1.07 -23.14 -5.61
CA PRO A 290 -1.10 -24.11 -6.70
C PRO A 290 -1.28 -23.47 -8.08
N GLU A 291 -2.02 -22.36 -8.15
CA GLU A 291 -2.25 -21.58 -9.37
C GLU A 291 -0.95 -20.90 -9.83
N GLU A 292 -0.28 -20.21 -8.89
CA GLU A 292 0.99 -19.50 -9.10
C GLU A 292 2.12 -20.43 -9.56
N ALA A 293 2.20 -21.64 -9.00
CA ALA A 293 3.19 -22.64 -9.39
C ALA A 293 3.07 -23.06 -10.87
N ILE A 294 1.87 -22.95 -11.46
CA ILE A 294 1.63 -23.28 -12.85
C ILE A 294 2.10 -22.13 -13.76
N GLU A 295 1.98 -20.88 -13.32
CA GLU A 295 2.42 -19.70 -14.08
C GLU A 295 3.93 -19.70 -14.35
N THR A 296 4.69 -20.23 -13.39
CA THR A 296 6.16 -20.32 -13.46
C THR A 296 6.66 -21.61 -14.15
N THR A 297 5.76 -22.53 -14.53
CA THR A 297 6.14 -23.78 -15.18
C THR A 297 6.47 -23.60 -16.66
N ASP A 298 7.72 -23.91 -17.06
CA ASP A 298 8.14 -23.79 -18.46
C ASP A 298 7.24 -24.59 -19.40
N GLN A 299 6.82 -23.95 -20.50
CA GLN A 299 5.97 -24.50 -21.56
C GLN A 299 4.53 -24.87 -21.14
N HIS A 300 4.08 -24.50 -19.94
CA HIS A 300 2.66 -24.59 -19.63
C HIS A 300 1.87 -23.56 -20.46
N PRO A 301 0.75 -23.93 -21.12
CA PRO A 301 -0.04 -22.98 -21.93
C PRO A 301 -0.83 -21.97 -21.10
N SER A 302 -0.67 -21.96 -19.76
CA SER A 302 -1.50 -21.28 -18.76
C SER A 302 -2.98 -21.48 -19.07
N LYS A 303 -3.63 -20.51 -19.71
CA LYS A 303 -5.06 -20.55 -20.02
C LYS A 303 -5.41 -21.03 -21.42
N ARG A 304 -6.45 -21.88 -21.52
CA ARG A 304 -7.12 -22.28 -22.77
C ARG A 304 -8.41 -21.50 -23.00
N ILE A 305 -8.40 -20.63 -24.00
CA ILE A 305 -9.56 -19.78 -24.34
C ILE A 305 -10.19 -20.24 -25.65
N ARG A 306 -11.53 -20.38 -25.66
CA ARG A 306 -12.29 -20.68 -26.89
C ARG A 306 -12.38 -19.45 -27.78
N LEU A 307 -12.28 -19.65 -29.09
CA LEU A 307 -12.45 -18.56 -30.05
C LEU A 307 -13.89 -18.03 -30.03
N ASN A 308 -14.05 -16.71 -30.01
CA ASN A 308 -15.35 -16.05 -29.98
C ASN A 308 -16.02 -15.98 -31.38
N MET A 309 -16.07 -17.13 -32.07
CA MET A 309 -16.57 -17.28 -33.45
C MET A 309 -18.04 -17.73 -33.53
N GLY A 310 -18.73 -17.80 -32.38
CA GLY A 310 -20.12 -18.23 -32.30
C GLY A 310 -21.10 -17.14 -32.72
N ASP A 311 -22.38 -17.41 -32.47
CA ASP A 311 -23.50 -16.47 -32.59
C ASP A 311 -24.47 -16.82 -31.45
N ILE A 312 -24.17 -16.33 -30.24
CA ILE A 312 -24.82 -16.80 -29.01
C ILE A 312 -26.29 -16.39 -28.93
N ASN A 313 -26.66 -15.28 -29.56
CA ASN A 313 -28.03 -14.75 -29.57
C ASN A 313 -28.80 -15.07 -30.86
N GLY A 314 -28.16 -15.67 -31.86
CA GLY A 314 -28.79 -16.14 -33.09
C GLY A 314 -29.23 -14.99 -34.00
N ASN A 315 -28.50 -13.88 -34.00
CA ASN A 315 -28.83 -12.68 -34.78
C ASN A 315 -28.06 -12.59 -36.11
N ASP A 316 -27.33 -13.65 -36.49
CA ASP A 316 -26.46 -13.74 -37.66
C ASP A 316 -25.27 -12.77 -37.65
N ILE A 317 -24.93 -12.20 -36.49
CA ILE A 317 -23.71 -11.43 -36.25
C ILE A 317 -22.80 -12.32 -35.40
N PRO A 318 -21.60 -12.69 -35.90
CA PRO A 318 -20.66 -13.43 -35.09
C PRO A 318 -20.32 -12.69 -33.81
N ASP A 319 -20.14 -13.43 -32.73
CA ASP A 319 -19.97 -12.87 -31.40
C ASP A 319 -18.81 -11.85 -31.32
N PHE A 320 -17.71 -12.08 -32.06
CA PHE A 320 -16.58 -11.15 -32.11
C PHE A 320 -16.88 -9.81 -32.78
N ALA A 321 -17.96 -9.71 -33.55
CA ALA A 321 -18.40 -8.49 -34.21
C ALA A 321 -19.48 -7.75 -33.39
N GLU A 322 -19.88 -8.28 -32.23
CA GLU A 322 -20.91 -7.71 -31.36
C GLU A 322 -20.33 -7.19 -30.03
N PHE A 323 -20.89 -6.08 -29.55
CA PHE A 323 -20.45 -5.41 -28.32
C PHE A 323 -21.55 -5.34 -27.23
N GLU A 324 -22.72 -5.91 -27.52
CA GLU A 324 -23.85 -6.01 -26.60
C GLU A 324 -24.72 -7.21 -27.02
N TYR A 325 -24.63 -8.32 -26.28
CA TYR A 325 -25.32 -9.56 -26.63
C TYR A 325 -26.74 -9.54 -26.09
N LEU A 326 -27.71 -9.15 -26.94
CA LEU A 326 -29.13 -9.13 -26.58
C LEU A 326 -29.89 -10.27 -27.25
N ASN A 327 -30.80 -10.91 -26.52
CA ASN A 327 -31.73 -11.89 -27.08
C ASN A 327 -32.87 -11.20 -27.85
N THR A 328 -33.78 -11.98 -28.42
CA THR A 328 -34.93 -11.46 -29.20
C THR A 328 -35.91 -10.58 -28.42
N LYS A 329 -35.83 -10.57 -27.08
CA LYS A 329 -36.62 -9.70 -26.20
C LYS A 329 -35.87 -8.44 -25.76
N GLY A 330 -34.62 -8.27 -26.20
CA GLY A 330 -33.75 -7.17 -25.75
C GLY A 330 -33.14 -7.42 -24.37
N GLU A 331 -33.18 -8.65 -23.85
CA GLU A 331 -32.57 -9.01 -22.57
C GLU A 331 -31.12 -9.46 -22.80
N GLN A 332 -30.25 -9.17 -21.85
CA GLN A 332 -28.84 -9.50 -21.97
C GLN A 332 -28.60 -11.02 -21.90
N VAL A 333 -27.82 -11.53 -22.84
CA VAL A 333 -27.38 -12.93 -22.85
C VAL A 333 -26.18 -13.10 -21.92
N ASN A 334 -26.20 -14.17 -21.12
CA ASN A 334 -25.10 -14.51 -20.24
C ASN A 334 -23.90 -15.02 -21.06
N LYS A 335 -23.02 -14.10 -21.44
CA LYS A 335 -21.75 -14.38 -22.09
C LYS A 335 -20.65 -13.78 -21.23
N LYS A 336 -19.60 -14.55 -20.96
CA LYS A 336 -18.43 -14.10 -20.20
C LYS A 336 -17.17 -14.28 -21.04
N PHE A 337 -16.23 -13.39 -20.83
CA PHE A 337 -14.84 -13.56 -21.24
C PHE A 337 -14.01 -14.05 -20.07
N VAL A 338 -12.81 -14.53 -20.36
CA VAL A 338 -11.88 -14.99 -19.34
C VAL A 338 -11.30 -13.76 -18.62
N PRO A 339 -11.44 -13.65 -17.30
CA PRO A 339 -10.77 -12.60 -16.55
C PRO A 339 -9.28 -12.90 -16.36
N PHE A 340 -8.50 -11.85 -16.22
CA PHE A 340 -7.17 -11.88 -15.62
C PHE A 340 -7.05 -10.68 -14.68
N VAL A 341 -6.31 -10.85 -13.59
CA VAL A 341 -6.14 -9.86 -12.55
C VAL A 341 -4.76 -9.24 -12.71
N VAL A 342 -4.63 -7.95 -12.39
CA VAL A 342 -3.35 -7.25 -12.43
C VAL A 342 -3.22 -6.43 -11.17
N GLU A 343 -2.15 -6.69 -10.41
CA GLU A 343 -1.82 -6.02 -9.17
C GLU A 343 -0.57 -5.14 -9.32
N ILE A 344 -0.70 -3.87 -8.92
CA ILE A 344 0.39 -2.90 -8.95
C ILE A 344 1.13 -2.93 -7.60
N PRO A 345 2.46 -3.12 -7.59
CA PRO A 345 3.27 -3.11 -6.37
C PRO A 345 3.06 -1.87 -5.52
N THR A 346 3.10 -2.02 -4.20
CA THR A 346 2.87 -0.91 -3.26
C THR A 346 3.92 0.20 -3.38
N HIS A 347 5.15 -0.15 -3.72
CA HIS A 347 6.25 0.81 -3.90
C HIS A 347 6.10 1.70 -5.14
N VAL A 348 5.25 1.31 -6.11
CA VAL A 348 5.05 2.09 -7.35
C VAL A 348 4.12 3.28 -7.07
N PRO A 349 4.57 4.53 -7.25
CA PRO A 349 3.72 5.70 -7.08
C PRO A 349 2.67 5.75 -8.20
N ILE A 350 1.38 5.69 -7.86
CA ILE A 350 0.30 5.63 -8.86
C ILE A 350 0.35 6.81 -9.85
N ALA A 351 0.64 8.01 -9.35
CA ALA A 351 0.70 9.22 -10.16
C ALA A 351 1.89 9.28 -11.14
N LYS A 352 2.91 8.41 -10.97
CA LYS A 352 4.11 8.35 -11.82
C LYS A 352 4.21 7.07 -12.65
N GLY A 353 3.30 6.11 -12.46
CA GLY A 353 3.33 4.83 -13.16
C GLY A 353 2.58 4.84 -14.49
N GLN A 354 3.13 4.12 -15.46
CA GLN A 354 2.51 3.78 -16.73
C GLN A 354 2.56 2.28 -16.98
N LEU A 355 1.43 1.70 -17.40
CA LEU A 355 1.32 0.29 -17.75
C LEU A 355 1.01 0.13 -19.23
N THR A 356 1.77 -0.72 -19.92
CA THR A 356 1.59 -1.06 -21.33
C THR A 356 1.21 -2.52 -21.49
N PHE A 357 0.14 -2.80 -22.24
CA PHE A 357 -0.26 -4.14 -22.62
C PHE A 357 0.29 -4.49 -24.01
N VAL A 358 1.31 -5.34 -24.07
CA VAL A 358 1.97 -5.81 -25.29
C VAL A 358 1.35 -7.13 -25.73
N TYR A 359 0.58 -7.11 -26.81
CA TYR A 359 -0.07 -8.31 -27.34
C TYR A 359 -0.45 -8.18 -28.82
N SER A 360 -0.80 -9.32 -29.45
CA SER A 360 -1.29 -9.37 -30.84
C SER A 360 -2.78 -9.02 -30.90
N GLY A 361 -3.07 -7.71 -30.88
CA GLY A 361 -4.44 -7.19 -30.80
C GLY A 361 -5.18 -7.11 -32.13
N SER A 362 -6.40 -7.64 -32.18
CA SER A 362 -7.34 -7.50 -33.31
C SER A 362 -8.24 -6.28 -33.10
N ASP A 363 -7.98 -5.17 -33.78
CA ASP A 363 -8.77 -3.93 -33.59
C ASP A 363 -10.26 -4.16 -33.95
N PRO A 364 -11.19 -3.97 -33.00
CA PRO A 364 -12.63 -4.13 -33.23
C PRO A 364 -13.21 -3.14 -34.24
N LEU A 365 -12.61 -1.96 -34.44
CA LEU A 365 -13.06 -0.97 -35.42
C LEU A 365 -12.64 -1.32 -36.85
N LEU A 366 -11.74 -2.30 -37.03
CA LEU A 366 -11.25 -2.76 -38.33
C LEU A 366 -11.88 -4.09 -38.78
N VAL A 367 -12.94 -4.55 -38.11
CA VAL A 367 -13.74 -5.70 -38.56
C VAL A 367 -14.35 -5.38 -39.93
N GLN A 368 -14.16 -6.30 -40.89
CA GLN A 368 -14.67 -6.15 -42.24
C GLN A 368 -16.00 -6.88 -42.40
N GLU A 369 -16.92 -6.24 -43.13
CA GLU A 369 -18.22 -6.79 -43.48
C GLU A 369 -18.34 -6.90 -45.01
N ALA A 370 -18.75 -8.07 -45.50
CA ALA A 370 -19.05 -8.29 -46.92
C ALA A 370 -20.36 -9.06 -47.08
N ASN A 371 -21.07 -8.88 -48.19
CA ASN A 371 -22.25 -9.70 -48.49
C ASN A 371 -21.82 -11.15 -48.76
N ASP A 372 -22.57 -12.11 -48.24
CA ASP A 372 -22.35 -13.53 -48.51
C ASP A 372 -22.84 -13.87 -49.93
N PRO A 373 -21.95 -14.22 -50.89
CA PRO A 373 -22.35 -14.54 -52.25
C PRO A 373 -23.16 -15.84 -52.34
N ALA A 374 -23.13 -16.70 -51.31
CA ALA A 374 -23.87 -17.95 -51.25
C ALA A 374 -25.23 -17.82 -50.53
N LYS A 375 -25.48 -16.73 -49.80
CA LYS A 375 -26.71 -16.54 -49.00
C LYS A 375 -27.21 -15.10 -49.09
N GLU A 376 -28.28 -14.90 -49.87
CA GLU A 376 -28.92 -13.59 -50.02
C GLU A 376 -29.36 -13.03 -48.66
N GLY A 377 -28.98 -11.77 -48.39
CA GLY A 377 -29.30 -11.07 -47.14
C GLY A 377 -28.38 -11.40 -45.95
N LYS A 378 -27.39 -12.30 -46.10
CA LYS A 378 -26.40 -12.60 -45.05
C LYS A 378 -25.10 -11.84 -45.29
N LYS A 379 -24.37 -11.58 -44.20
CA LYS A 379 -23.05 -10.96 -44.20
C LYS A 379 -21.99 -11.96 -43.74
N ILE A 380 -20.79 -11.82 -44.30
CA ILE A 380 -19.57 -12.45 -43.83
C ILE A 380 -18.80 -11.39 -43.05
N TYR A 381 -18.41 -11.71 -41.82
CA TYR A 381 -17.59 -10.86 -40.97
C TYR A 381 -16.18 -11.44 -40.91
N THR A 382 -15.18 -10.59 -41.09
CA THR A 382 -13.76 -10.98 -40.96
C THR A 382 -13.13 -10.14 -39.86
N PRO A 383 -12.57 -10.75 -38.80
CA PRO A 383 -11.87 -10.01 -37.75
C PRO A 383 -10.62 -9.33 -38.33
N ALA A 384 -10.24 -8.19 -37.76
CA ALA A 384 -8.98 -7.54 -38.07
C ALA A 384 -7.78 -8.46 -37.73
N PRO A 385 -6.60 -8.26 -38.35
CA PRO A 385 -5.39 -8.99 -37.97
C PRO A 385 -5.10 -8.90 -36.47
N GLY A 386 -4.63 -9.98 -35.87
CA GLY A 386 -4.43 -10.11 -34.42
C GLY A 386 -5.15 -11.32 -33.85
N SER A 387 -4.65 -11.86 -32.74
CA SER A 387 -5.17 -13.12 -32.17
C SER A 387 -6.13 -12.94 -31.01
N GLN A 388 -6.09 -11.80 -30.31
CA GLN A 388 -6.98 -11.55 -29.18
C GLN A 388 -7.37 -10.08 -29.04
N ARG A 389 -8.29 -9.79 -28.11
CA ARG A 389 -8.60 -8.44 -27.61
C ARG A 389 -8.64 -8.47 -26.09
N LEU A 390 -8.15 -7.39 -25.48
CA LEU A 390 -8.25 -7.17 -24.04
C LEU A 390 -9.28 -6.07 -23.77
N TRP A 391 -10.09 -6.26 -22.73
CA TRP A 391 -11.25 -5.42 -22.46
C TRP A 391 -11.30 -4.95 -21.01
N LYS A 392 -11.72 -3.70 -20.81
CA LYS A 392 -12.05 -3.12 -19.50
C LYS A 392 -13.33 -3.69 -18.88
N LYS A 393 -14.26 -4.15 -19.73
CA LYS A 393 -15.55 -4.69 -19.30
C LYS A 393 -15.72 -6.10 -19.84
N ASN A 394 -16.38 -6.93 -19.05
CA ASN A 394 -16.74 -8.29 -19.43
C ASN A 394 -17.82 -8.30 -20.54
N ALA A 395 -18.00 -9.45 -21.19
CA ALA A 395 -18.97 -9.66 -22.25
C ALA A 395 -20.44 -9.58 -21.78
N ASP A 396 -20.69 -9.71 -20.47
CA ASP A 396 -22.01 -9.54 -19.84
C ASP A 396 -22.33 -8.05 -19.55
N LYS A 397 -21.58 -7.13 -20.16
CA LYS A 397 -21.86 -5.68 -20.17
C LYS A 397 -21.79 -5.16 -21.60
N LYS A 398 -22.50 -4.06 -21.85
CA LYS A 398 -22.33 -3.27 -23.08
C LYS A 398 -20.90 -2.71 -23.13
N ARG A 399 -20.21 -2.96 -24.24
CA ARG A 399 -18.85 -2.51 -24.50
C ARG A 399 -18.81 -1.46 -25.61
N SER A 400 -17.84 -0.57 -25.54
CA SER A 400 -17.47 0.34 -26.63
C SER A 400 -16.26 -0.24 -27.36
N PRO A 401 -16.31 -0.40 -28.71
CA PRO A 401 -15.18 -0.92 -29.48
C PRO A 401 -14.00 0.06 -29.55
N LYS A 402 -14.15 1.31 -29.11
CA LYS A 402 -13.05 2.27 -29.15
C LYS A 402 -11.95 1.90 -28.15
N GLY A 403 -10.73 2.35 -28.43
CA GLY A 403 -9.62 2.28 -27.48
C GLY A 403 -9.94 3.03 -26.18
N LEU A 404 -9.37 2.57 -25.06
CA LEU A 404 -9.54 3.17 -23.74
C LEU A 404 -9.17 4.67 -23.72
N GLN A 405 -8.09 5.04 -24.40
CA GLN A 405 -7.63 6.42 -24.59
C GLN A 405 -8.62 7.31 -25.37
N GLN A 406 -9.64 6.71 -25.99
CA GLN A 406 -10.74 7.40 -26.69
C GLN A 406 -12.07 7.28 -25.91
N GLY A 407 -12.02 6.90 -24.63
CA GLY A 407 -13.18 6.68 -23.78
C GLY A 407 -13.94 5.39 -24.10
N GLY A 408 -13.30 4.42 -24.76
CA GLY A 408 -13.87 3.10 -25.01
C GLY A 408 -13.47 2.04 -24.00
N ASP A 409 -13.68 0.77 -24.33
CA ASP A 409 -13.41 -0.35 -23.43
C ASP A 409 -12.30 -1.29 -23.95
N TYR A 410 -11.79 -1.07 -25.17
CA TYR A 410 -10.72 -1.87 -25.76
C TYR A 410 -9.35 -1.38 -25.25
N LEU A 411 -8.53 -2.26 -24.70
CA LEU A 411 -7.15 -1.94 -24.36
C LEU A 411 -6.31 -1.98 -25.64
N THR A 412 -5.89 -0.82 -26.12
CA THR A 412 -5.12 -0.72 -27.37
C THR A 412 -3.72 -1.33 -27.14
N PRO A 413 -3.28 -2.31 -27.95
CA PRO A 413 -1.98 -2.95 -27.77
C PRO A 413 -0.83 -1.94 -27.94
N ASN A 414 0.25 -2.14 -27.19
CA ASN A 414 1.48 -1.32 -27.24
C ASN A 414 1.23 0.18 -27.00
N THR A 415 0.20 0.51 -26.23
CA THR A 415 -0.11 1.88 -25.79
C THR A 415 0.15 1.97 -24.29
N GLY A 416 0.95 2.94 -23.86
CA GLY A 416 1.15 3.25 -22.44
C GLY A 416 -0.07 3.98 -21.88
N PHE A 417 -0.59 3.48 -20.77
CA PHE A 417 -1.68 4.10 -20.02
C PHE A 417 -1.17 4.50 -18.64
N THR A 418 -1.56 5.67 -18.15
CA THR A 418 -1.32 6.00 -16.74
C THR A 418 -2.12 5.04 -15.85
N LEU A 419 -1.59 4.75 -14.66
CA LEU A 419 -2.29 3.88 -13.72
C LEU A 419 -3.68 4.43 -13.32
N GLU A 420 -3.82 5.75 -13.25
CA GLU A 420 -5.11 6.41 -12.97
C GLU A 420 -6.14 6.21 -14.11
N GLU A 421 -5.73 6.26 -15.39
CA GLU A 421 -6.62 5.98 -16.53
C GLU A 421 -7.15 4.54 -16.52
N LEU A 422 -6.32 3.62 -16.02
CA LEU A 422 -6.67 2.22 -15.83
C LEU A 422 -7.58 2.00 -14.61
N GLY A 423 -7.71 3.00 -13.74
CA GLY A 423 -8.60 2.98 -12.57
C GLY A 423 -7.93 2.50 -11.28
N TYR A 424 -6.60 2.54 -11.22
CA TYR A 424 -5.83 2.34 -10.00
C TYR A 424 -5.77 3.61 -9.15
N SER A 425 -5.60 3.42 -7.84
CA SER A 425 -5.36 4.47 -6.85
C SER A 425 -4.58 3.89 -5.67
N ASP A 426 -4.07 4.70 -4.75
CA ASP A 426 -3.33 4.19 -3.60
C ASP A 426 -4.15 3.19 -2.77
N ASN A 427 -5.48 3.35 -2.73
CA ASN A 427 -6.40 2.44 -2.03
C ASN A 427 -6.98 1.33 -2.94
N LYS A 428 -6.56 1.26 -4.20
CA LYS A 428 -7.05 0.27 -5.17
C LYS A 428 -5.96 -0.07 -6.17
N ARG A 429 -5.15 -1.06 -5.83
CA ARG A 429 -3.99 -1.52 -6.62
C ARG A 429 -4.24 -2.79 -7.42
N VAL A 430 -5.42 -3.40 -7.27
CA VAL A 430 -5.85 -4.61 -7.98
C VAL A 430 -6.98 -4.26 -8.96
N GLN A 431 -6.90 -4.79 -10.18
CA GLN A 431 -7.90 -4.55 -11.22
C GLN A 431 -8.05 -5.78 -12.12
N THR A 432 -9.30 -6.20 -12.34
CA THR A 432 -9.66 -7.27 -13.28
C THR A 432 -9.85 -6.72 -14.69
N TRP A 433 -9.34 -7.46 -15.68
CA TRP A 433 -9.45 -7.23 -17.12
C TRP A 433 -9.94 -8.51 -17.82
N TYR A 434 -10.32 -8.44 -19.10
CA TYR A 434 -10.93 -9.58 -19.79
C TYR A 434 -10.32 -9.88 -21.15
N ILE A 435 -10.09 -11.16 -21.45
CA ILE A 435 -9.52 -11.64 -22.72
C ILE A 435 -10.59 -12.26 -23.62
N GLU A 436 -10.63 -11.78 -24.87
CA GLU A 436 -11.40 -12.36 -25.97
C GLU A 436 -10.45 -12.95 -27.01
N ALA A 437 -10.59 -14.24 -27.33
CA ALA A 437 -9.77 -14.90 -28.35
C ALA A 437 -10.45 -14.87 -29.74
N LEU A 438 -9.71 -14.46 -30.78
CA LEU A 438 -10.21 -14.35 -32.16
C LEU A 438 -9.46 -15.25 -33.15
N GLN A 439 -8.22 -15.63 -32.89
CA GLN A 439 -7.50 -16.55 -33.76
C GLN A 439 -6.87 -17.67 -32.95
N ARG A 440 -6.77 -18.84 -33.58
CA ARG A 440 -6.09 -19.97 -32.97
C ARG A 440 -4.62 -19.62 -32.78
N SER A 441 -4.13 -19.77 -31.56
CA SER A 441 -2.72 -19.56 -31.25
C SER A 441 -1.82 -20.58 -31.96
N GLY A 442 -0.57 -20.18 -32.21
CA GLY A 442 0.46 -21.08 -32.70
C GLY A 442 0.94 -22.05 -31.61
N PHE A 443 2.01 -22.80 -31.90
CA PHE A 443 2.57 -23.81 -31.00
C PHE A 443 2.98 -23.25 -29.61
N ARG A 444 3.31 -21.96 -29.53
CA ARG A 444 3.70 -21.27 -28.28
C ARG A 444 2.57 -20.51 -27.60
N GLY A 445 1.32 -20.74 -27.99
CA GLY A 445 0.19 -19.98 -27.44
C GLY A 445 0.14 -18.53 -27.98
N ALA A 446 -0.81 -17.77 -27.46
CA ALA A 446 -0.85 -16.32 -27.62
C ALA A 446 -0.26 -15.70 -26.35
N ARG A 447 0.54 -14.64 -26.49
CA ARG A 447 1.18 -13.98 -25.34
C ARG A 447 0.55 -12.61 -25.11
N VAL A 448 0.37 -12.28 -23.84
CA VAL A 448 0.14 -10.93 -23.34
C VAL A 448 1.30 -10.64 -22.40
N GLU A 449 1.97 -9.52 -22.60
CA GLU A 449 3.09 -9.06 -21.77
C GLU A 449 2.70 -7.70 -21.21
N LEU A 450 2.91 -7.49 -19.92
CA LEU A 450 2.64 -6.22 -19.26
C LEU A 450 3.97 -5.57 -18.92
N VAL A 451 4.11 -4.29 -19.26
CA VAL A 451 5.31 -3.50 -18.99
C VAL A 451 4.92 -2.33 -18.11
N LEU A 452 5.43 -2.31 -16.88
CA LEU A 452 5.23 -1.23 -15.92
C LEU A 452 6.48 -0.34 -15.90
N GLU A 453 6.30 0.94 -16.22
CA GLU A 453 7.33 1.97 -16.22
C GLU A 453 6.96 3.03 -15.17
N TYR A 454 7.90 3.41 -14.30
CA TYR A 454 7.67 4.46 -13.31
C TYR A 454 8.98 5.16 -12.95
N ASP A 455 8.90 6.47 -12.72
CA ASP A 455 10.02 7.24 -12.18
C ASP A 455 10.04 7.09 -10.65
N GLN A 456 11.18 6.72 -10.09
CA GLN A 456 11.43 6.74 -8.64
C GLN A 456 11.25 8.17 -8.09
#